data_AF-A0A927M6Q4-F1
#
_entry.id   AF-A0A927M6Q4-F1
#
_cell.length_a   1.000
_cell.length_b   1.000
_cell.length_c   1.000
_cell.angle_alpha   90.00
_cell.angle_beta   90.00
_cell.angle_gamma   90.00
#
_symmetry.space_group_name_H-M   'P 1'
#
loop_
_entity.id
_entity.type
_entity.pdbx_description
1 polymer ?
#
loop_
_entity_poly.entity_id
_entity_poly.type
_entity_poly.pdbx_seq_one_letter_code
_entity_poly.pdbx_strand_id
1 'polypeptide(L)'
;MATRRRAAILCGAVLAVGGVLIAPAPARAADVFVQVNPSTVEAGYMVGIKASCTSNTQPATVESGAFGTVTVQPQAGFLTAVATVPHKTRADTYRVRLSCPDGKNGSTQLMVVGATRPSRGPATGFGGTAGDDPGGLLVTGGLVTTALGAVLGLIALRRRARSATARRI
;
A
#
# COMPACT_ATOMS: atom_id res chain seq x y z
N MET A 1 67.00 9.77 37.34
CA MET A 1 66.01 10.85 37.16
C MET A 1 64.96 10.36 36.16
N ALA A 2 63.69 10.57 36.49
CA ALA A 2 62.53 9.88 35.97
C ALA A 2 62.13 10.27 34.54
N THR A 3 61.65 9.31 33.74
CA THR A 3 60.29 9.32 33.12
C THR A 3 60.12 8.12 32.17
N ARG A 4 59.49 7.03 32.65
CA ARG A 4 58.89 6.03 31.76
C ARG A 4 57.52 6.57 31.34
N ARG A 5 57.40 6.97 30.07
CA ARG A 5 56.16 7.47 29.48
C ARG A 5 55.15 6.33 29.30
N ARG A 6 53.91 6.67 29.63
CA ARG A 6 52.74 5.81 29.76
C ARG A 6 52.32 5.22 28.41
N ALA A 7 52.10 3.91 28.40
CA ALA A 7 51.30 3.24 27.39
C ALA A 7 49.82 3.30 27.85
N ALA A 8 48.97 3.94 27.05
CA ALA A 8 47.51 3.78 27.08
C ALA A 8 47.10 3.83 25.60
N ILE A 9 47.14 2.68 24.93
CA ILE A 9 45.99 1.81 24.69
C ILE A 9 44.86 2.58 24.00
N LEU A 10 44.93 2.49 22.67
CA LEU A 10 43.85 2.48 21.68
C LEU A 10 42.42 2.53 22.25
N CYS A 11 41.77 3.69 22.14
CA CYS A 11 40.32 3.79 22.15
C CYS A 11 39.81 4.08 20.73
N GLY A 12 39.40 2.98 20.08
CA GLY A 12 38.18 2.86 19.28
C GLY A 12 37.82 3.99 18.32
N ALA A 13 38.25 3.84 17.07
CA ALA A 13 37.60 4.42 15.92
C ALA A 13 36.34 3.62 15.57
N VAL A 14 35.13 4.08 15.92
CA VAL A 14 33.87 3.76 15.22
C VAL A 14 32.81 4.84 15.50
N LEU A 15 32.83 5.96 14.77
CA LEU A 15 31.66 6.85 14.64
C LEU A 15 31.64 7.45 13.23
N ALA A 16 31.43 6.59 12.24
CA ALA A 16 31.04 7.02 10.90
C ALA A 16 30.17 5.90 10.32
N VAL A 17 28.87 6.19 10.15
CA VAL A 17 27.88 5.64 9.18
C VAL A 17 26.50 5.76 9.85
N GLY A 18 25.69 6.72 9.42
CA GLY A 18 24.32 6.85 9.92
C GLY A 18 23.58 8.14 9.62
N GLY A 19 24.09 9.01 8.72
CA GLY A 19 23.43 10.28 8.38
C GLY A 19 23.24 10.45 6.87
N VAL A 20 22.70 9.43 6.20
CA VAL A 20 22.42 9.48 4.76
C VAL A 20 20.89 9.47 4.59
N LEU A 21 20.37 10.60 4.09
CA LEU A 21 19.05 10.80 3.46
C LEU A 21 17.83 11.10 4.35
N ILE A 22 17.80 12.28 4.97
CA ILE A 22 16.56 13.05 5.00
C ILE A 22 16.67 14.09 3.89
N ALA A 23 16.39 13.66 2.66
CA ALA A 23 16.16 14.62 1.59
C ALA A 23 14.86 15.36 1.94
N PRO A 24 14.83 16.70 2.02
CA PRO A 24 13.56 17.40 2.08
C PRO A 24 12.76 17.01 0.83
N ALA A 25 11.59 16.42 1.02
CA ALA A 25 10.64 16.29 -0.08
C ALA A 25 10.45 17.68 -0.70
N PRO A 26 10.46 17.82 -2.03
CA PRO A 26 10.25 19.12 -2.64
C PRO A 26 8.86 19.62 -2.23
N ALA A 27 8.82 20.55 -1.28
CA ALA A 27 7.63 21.32 -0.96
C ALA A 27 7.36 22.17 -2.21
N ARG A 28 6.51 21.66 -3.10
CA ARG A 28 5.99 22.45 -4.23
C ARG A 28 5.31 23.66 -3.59
N ALA A 29 5.83 24.84 -3.89
CA ALA A 29 5.30 26.10 -3.41
C ALA A 29 3.76 26.08 -3.52
N ALA A 30 3.09 26.25 -2.39
CA ALA A 30 1.65 26.04 -2.21
C ALA A 30 0.76 27.02 -3.00
N ASP A 31 1.34 27.88 -3.83
CA ASP A 31 0.62 28.90 -4.60
C ASP A 31 0.03 28.37 -5.90
N VAL A 32 0.67 27.38 -6.54
CA VAL A 32 0.25 26.88 -7.86
C VAL A 32 -0.11 25.40 -7.80
N PHE A 33 -1.40 25.09 -7.91
CA PHE A 33 -1.90 23.72 -7.87
C PHE A 33 -3.10 23.52 -8.78
N VAL A 34 -3.34 22.26 -9.15
CA VAL A 34 -4.56 21.83 -9.83
C VAL A 34 -5.07 20.57 -9.16
N GLN A 35 -6.36 20.55 -8.87
CA GLN A 35 -7.08 19.45 -8.26
C GLN A 35 -8.28 19.13 -9.14
N VAL A 36 -8.55 17.83 -9.27
CA VAL A 36 -9.71 17.32 -10.00
C VAL A 36 -10.54 16.50 -9.03
N ASN A 37 -11.84 16.74 -9.01
CA ASN A 37 -12.80 16.05 -8.16
C ASN A 37 -13.97 15.52 -9.00
N PRO A 38 -14.20 14.20 -9.04
CA PRO A 38 -13.39 13.14 -8.43
C PRO A 38 -12.05 12.92 -9.17
N SER A 39 -11.07 12.32 -8.48
CA SER A 39 -9.78 11.91 -9.09
C SER A 39 -9.88 10.60 -9.88
N THR A 40 -10.99 9.88 -9.73
CA THR A 40 -11.34 8.67 -10.49
C THR A 40 -12.75 8.83 -11.06
N VAL A 41 -12.90 8.66 -12.37
CA VAL A 41 -14.17 8.91 -13.07
C VAL A 41 -14.39 7.89 -14.19
N GLU A 42 -15.64 7.55 -14.45
CA GLU A 42 -16.01 6.74 -15.63
C GLU A 42 -16.10 7.62 -16.88
N ALA A 43 -15.75 7.07 -18.05
CA ALA A 43 -15.92 7.77 -19.31
C ALA A 43 -17.40 8.16 -19.54
N GLY A 44 -17.65 9.42 -19.90
CA GLY A 44 -19.00 9.98 -20.06
C GLY A 44 -19.47 10.88 -18.91
N TYR A 45 -18.73 10.95 -17.81
CA TYR A 45 -19.08 11.77 -16.65
C TYR A 45 -18.31 13.08 -16.59
N MET A 46 -18.82 14.00 -15.77
CA MET A 46 -18.22 15.31 -15.53
C MET A 46 -17.25 15.27 -14.37
N VAL A 47 -16.18 16.07 -14.46
CA VAL A 47 -15.21 16.30 -13.39
C VAL A 47 -15.13 17.78 -13.07
N GLY A 48 -15.12 18.09 -11.78
CA GLY A 48 -14.84 19.44 -11.28
C GLY A 48 -13.34 19.68 -11.24
N ILE A 49 -12.92 20.85 -11.72
CA ILE A 49 -11.52 21.28 -11.72
C ILE A 49 -11.43 22.48 -10.79
N LYS A 50 -10.53 22.40 -9.81
CA LYS A 50 -10.15 23.51 -8.92
C LYS A 50 -8.65 23.74 -9.04
N ALA A 51 -8.25 24.94 -9.42
CA ALA A 51 -6.88 25.33 -9.60
C ALA A 51 -6.58 26.60 -8.81
N SER A 52 -5.29 26.83 -8.54
CA SER A 52 -4.76 28.09 -8.06
C SER A 52 -3.49 28.39 -8.85
N CYS A 53 -3.34 29.65 -9.24
CA CYS A 53 -2.12 30.23 -9.75
C CYS A 53 -1.60 31.24 -8.72
N THR A 54 -0.44 31.89 -8.97
CA THR A 54 0.06 32.94 -8.07
C THR A 54 -0.87 34.15 -8.00
N SER A 55 -1.61 34.43 -9.08
CA SER A 55 -2.76 35.33 -9.07
C SER A 55 -3.97 34.63 -9.68
N ASN A 56 -5.10 34.65 -8.97
CA ASN A 56 -6.36 34.04 -9.40
C ASN A 56 -7.32 35.08 -10.01
N THR A 57 -6.83 36.22 -10.48
CA THR A 57 -7.66 37.29 -11.08
C THR A 57 -7.87 37.12 -12.59
N GLN A 58 -7.06 36.27 -13.23
CA GLN A 58 -7.11 36.03 -14.67
C GLN A 58 -7.47 34.56 -14.94
N PRO A 59 -8.14 34.26 -16.07
CA PRO A 59 -8.40 32.89 -16.48
C PRO A 59 -7.09 32.16 -16.80
N ALA A 60 -7.05 30.86 -16.51
CA ALA A 60 -5.93 29.98 -16.85
C ALA A 60 -6.42 28.81 -17.71
N THR A 61 -5.51 28.00 -18.22
CA THR A 61 -5.84 26.87 -19.08
C THR A 61 -5.45 25.55 -18.42
N VAL A 62 -6.32 24.56 -18.52
CA VAL A 62 -6.09 23.20 -18.05
C VAL A 62 -6.23 22.25 -19.21
N GLU A 63 -5.22 21.41 -19.41
CA GLU A 63 -5.16 20.46 -20.52
C GLU A 63 -5.00 19.04 -20.00
N SER A 64 -5.74 18.11 -20.59
CA SER A 64 -5.58 16.68 -20.36
C SER A 64 -5.98 15.86 -21.58
N GLY A 65 -5.30 14.72 -21.80
CA GLY A 65 -5.73 13.74 -22.80
C GLY A 65 -7.11 13.12 -22.54
N ALA A 66 -7.65 13.26 -21.32
CA ALA A 66 -8.97 12.73 -20.97
C ALA A 66 -10.14 13.59 -21.48
N PHE A 67 -10.01 14.92 -21.42
CA PHE A 67 -11.10 15.88 -21.69
C PHE A 67 -10.71 17.03 -22.63
N GLY A 68 -9.45 17.08 -23.08
CA GLY A 68 -8.93 18.16 -23.93
C GLY A 68 -8.49 19.39 -23.12
N THR A 69 -8.67 20.57 -23.72
CA THR A 69 -8.29 21.87 -23.13
C THR A 69 -9.52 22.61 -22.62
N VAL A 70 -9.48 23.06 -21.38
CA VAL A 70 -10.56 23.78 -20.70
C VAL A 70 -10.02 25.03 -20.02
N THR A 71 -10.73 26.14 -20.18
CA THR A 71 -10.40 27.40 -19.51
C THR A 71 -11.00 27.43 -18.11
N VAL A 72 -10.18 27.63 -17.10
CA VAL A 72 -10.62 27.81 -15.70
C VAL A 72 -10.80 29.29 -15.39
N GLN A 73 -11.89 29.62 -14.71
CA GLN A 73 -12.28 31.00 -14.41
C GLN A 73 -12.18 31.31 -12.91
N PRO A 74 -11.84 32.55 -12.55
CA PRO A 74 -11.87 33.02 -11.16
C PRO A 74 -13.25 32.86 -10.50
N GLN A 75 -13.32 32.08 -9.43
CA GLN A 75 -14.47 31.94 -8.54
C GLN A 75 -14.00 31.79 -7.09
N ALA A 76 -14.49 32.66 -6.20
CA ALA A 76 -14.27 32.59 -4.75
C ALA A 76 -12.79 32.44 -4.34
N GLY A 77 -11.88 33.16 -5.01
CA GLY A 77 -10.45 33.15 -4.72
C GLY A 77 -9.66 31.99 -5.33
N PHE A 78 -10.31 31.12 -6.13
CA PHE A 78 -9.68 30.03 -6.88
C PHE A 78 -10.06 30.09 -8.36
N LEU A 79 -9.41 29.28 -9.17
CA LEU A 79 -9.80 29.06 -10.56
C LEU A 79 -10.62 27.76 -10.65
N THR A 80 -11.77 27.81 -11.29
CA THR A 80 -12.67 26.65 -11.36
C THR A 80 -13.21 26.44 -12.77
N ALA A 81 -13.47 25.18 -13.11
CA ALA A 81 -14.20 24.79 -14.31
C ALA A 81 -14.83 23.41 -14.12
N VAL A 82 -15.68 23.04 -15.06
CA VAL A 82 -16.18 21.68 -15.19
C VAL A 82 -15.82 21.17 -16.57
N ALA A 83 -15.29 19.96 -16.64
CA ALA A 83 -14.94 19.28 -17.88
C ALA A 83 -15.72 17.97 -17.99
N THR A 84 -16.13 17.62 -19.21
CA THR A 84 -16.78 16.33 -19.47
C THR A 84 -15.76 15.38 -20.10
N VAL A 85 -15.61 14.18 -19.53
CA VAL A 85 -14.79 13.12 -20.13
C VAL A 85 -15.64 12.43 -21.20
N PRO A 86 -15.23 12.43 -22.49
CA PRO A 86 -16.00 11.76 -23.54
C PRO A 86 -16.20 10.27 -23.29
N HIS A 87 -17.34 9.70 -23.71
CA HIS A 87 -17.64 8.26 -23.58
C HIS A 87 -16.62 7.34 -24.27
N LYS A 88 -15.91 7.85 -25.29
CA LYS A 88 -14.90 7.11 -26.06
C LYS A 88 -13.50 7.16 -25.45
N THR A 89 -13.31 7.86 -24.33
CA THR A 89 -12.02 7.94 -23.65
C THR A 89 -11.67 6.56 -23.09
N ARG A 90 -10.42 6.13 -23.30
CA ARG A 90 -9.95 4.81 -22.84
C ARG A 90 -9.75 4.83 -21.33
N ALA A 91 -9.86 3.67 -20.70
CA ALA A 91 -9.52 3.53 -19.30
C ALA A 91 -8.00 3.63 -19.12
N ASP A 92 -7.52 4.71 -18.51
CA ASP A 92 -6.10 4.98 -18.28
C ASP A 92 -5.91 6.10 -17.23
N THR A 93 -4.68 6.29 -16.77
CA THR A 93 -4.28 7.43 -15.95
C THR A 93 -3.87 8.60 -16.85
N TYR A 94 -4.69 9.64 -16.86
CA TYR A 94 -4.42 10.85 -17.63
C TYR A 94 -3.75 11.91 -16.75
N ARG A 95 -2.70 12.53 -17.29
CA ARG A 95 -2.10 13.71 -16.66
C ARG A 95 -2.96 14.94 -16.96
N VAL A 96 -3.20 15.72 -15.93
CA VAL A 96 -3.89 17.01 -16.00
C VAL A 96 -2.85 18.08 -15.75
N ARG A 97 -2.66 18.99 -16.70
CA ARG A 97 -1.70 20.09 -16.64
C ARG A 97 -2.44 21.41 -16.54
N LEU A 98 -2.05 22.23 -15.59
CA LEU A 98 -2.47 23.62 -15.48
C LEU A 98 -1.35 24.50 -16.04
N SER A 99 -1.74 25.45 -16.88
CA SER A 99 -0.89 26.49 -17.43
C SER A 99 -1.44 27.84 -17.02
N CYS A 100 -0.71 28.50 -16.12
CA CYS A 100 -1.03 29.82 -15.62
C CYS A 100 -0.51 30.93 -16.54
N PRO A 101 -1.13 32.12 -16.56
CA PRO A 101 -0.68 33.26 -17.37
C PRO A 101 0.74 33.75 -17.04
N ASP A 102 1.21 33.51 -15.82
CA ASP A 102 2.55 33.85 -15.33
C ASP A 102 3.64 32.83 -15.75
N GLY A 103 3.27 31.83 -16.56
CA GLY A 103 4.17 30.76 -17.03
C GLY A 103 4.42 29.66 -15.99
N LYS A 104 3.81 29.73 -14.80
CA LYS A 104 3.88 28.66 -13.81
C LYS A 104 2.90 27.55 -14.16
N ASN A 105 3.28 26.33 -13.83
CA ASN A 105 2.51 25.15 -14.18
C ASN A 105 2.22 24.29 -12.95
N GLY A 106 1.01 23.73 -12.90
CA GLY A 106 0.61 22.71 -11.96
C GLY A 106 0.33 21.40 -12.68
N SER A 107 0.41 20.26 -11.99
CA SER A 107 -0.07 19.02 -12.58
C SER A 107 -0.65 18.06 -11.55
N THR A 108 -1.70 17.35 -11.94
CA THR A 108 -2.30 16.27 -11.16
C THR A 108 -2.63 15.09 -12.08
N GLN A 109 -3.19 14.02 -11.50
CA GLN A 109 -3.58 12.80 -12.21
C GLN A 109 -5.09 12.61 -12.11
N LEU A 110 -5.70 12.17 -13.21
CA LEU A 110 -7.09 11.75 -13.30
C LEU A 110 -7.12 10.32 -13.81
N MET A 111 -7.68 9.41 -13.01
CA MET A 111 -7.90 8.03 -13.42
C MET A 111 -9.24 7.93 -14.14
N VAL A 112 -9.22 7.48 -15.39
CA VAL A 112 -10.44 7.13 -16.12
C VAL A 112 -10.62 5.63 -16.04
N VAL A 113 -11.75 5.19 -15.49
CA VAL A 113 -12.12 3.77 -15.43
C VAL A 113 -13.08 3.42 -16.55
N GLY A 114 -12.98 2.19 -17.04
CA GLY A 114 -13.97 1.66 -17.98
C GLY A 114 -15.30 1.40 -17.27
N ALA A 115 -16.39 1.44 -18.03
CA ALA A 115 -17.76 1.15 -17.59
C ALA A 115 -18.00 -0.31 -17.14
N THR A 116 -16.96 -1.07 -16.84
CA THR A 116 -17.07 -2.44 -16.37
C THR A 116 -17.38 -2.41 -14.87
N ARG A 117 -18.65 -2.60 -14.51
CA ARG A 117 -19.02 -3.02 -13.16
C ARG A 117 -18.22 -4.28 -12.81
N PRO A 118 -17.36 -4.28 -11.77
CA PRO A 118 -16.74 -5.50 -11.32
C PRO A 118 -17.86 -6.46 -10.88
N SER A 119 -18.06 -7.53 -11.65
CA SER A 119 -19.09 -8.55 -11.40
C SER A 119 -18.71 -9.49 -10.24
N ARG A 120 -17.52 -9.33 -9.67
CA ARG A 120 -17.09 -9.98 -8.43
C ARG A 120 -16.76 -8.91 -7.40
N GLY A 121 -17.41 -9.00 -6.24
CA GLY A 121 -17.01 -8.25 -5.06
C GLY A 121 -15.60 -8.66 -4.59
N PRO A 122 -14.98 -7.88 -3.70
CA PRO A 122 -13.70 -8.24 -3.11
C PRO A 122 -13.76 -9.67 -2.60
N ALA A 123 -12.86 -10.52 -3.08
CA ALA A 123 -12.71 -11.88 -2.58
C ALA A 123 -12.07 -11.81 -1.18
N THR A 124 -12.80 -11.26 -0.20
CA THR A 124 -12.54 -11.49 1.22
C THR A 124 -13.01 -12.91 1.54
N GLY A 125 -12.43 -13.88 0.83
CA GLY A 125 -12.58 -15.29 1.10
C GLY A 125 -11.81 -15.60 2.37
N PHE A 126 -12.49 -15.58 3.51
CA PHE A 126 -12.06 -16.30 4.71
C PHE A 126 -12.19 -17.84 4.54
N GLY A 127 -12.41 -18.34 3.33
CA GLY A 127 -12.52 -19.75 2.99
C GLY A 127 -11.16 -20.38 2.68
N GLY A 128 -10.20 -20.29 3.59
CA GLY A 128 -8.89 -20.97 3.49
C GLY A 128 -8.96 -22.49 3.72
N THR A 129 -10.13 -23.11 3.58
CA THR A 129 -10.33 -24.55 3.76
C THR A 129 -10.81 -25.25 2.49
N ALA A 130 -10.68 -24.62 1.32
CA ALA A 130 -11.12 -25.20 0.05
C ALA A 130 -9.99 -25.11 -1.00
N GLY A 131 -9.14 -26.14 -1.04
CA GLY A 131 -8.18 -26.34 -2.11
C GLY A 131 -6.86 -26.88 -1.58
N ASP A 132 -6.67 -28.19 -1.71
CA ASP A 132 -5.53 -29.00 -1.26
C ASP A 132 -5.43 -29.11 0.27
N ASP A 133 -6.13 -30.09 0.82
CA ASP A 133 -6.41 -30.28 2.24
C ASP A 133 -5.26 -31.04 2.96
N PRO A 134 -4.28 -30.38 3.61
CA PRO A 134 -3.41 -31.07 4.57
C PRO A 134 -4.18 -31.47 5.84
N GLY A 135 -5.43 -31.02 6.01
CA GLY A 135 -6.30 -31.35 7.12
C GLY A 135 -6.63 -32.84 7.16
N GLY A 136 -6.82 -33.49 6.01
CA GLY A 136 -6.92 -34.95 5.93
C GLY A 136 -5.68 -35.66 6.50
N LEU A 137 -4.49 -35.15 6.21
CA LEU A 137 -3.22 -35.76 6.65
C LEU A 137 -2.94 -35.48 8.14
N LEU A 138 -3.29 -34.29 8.64
CA LEU A 138 -3.20 -33.92 10.05
C LEU A 138 -4.21 -34.67 10.92
N VAL A 139 -5.46 -34.83 10.46
CA VAL A 139 -6.50 -35.58 11.18
C VAL A 139 -6.18 -37.07 11.18
N THR A 140 -5.79 -37.63 10.02
CA THR A 140 -5.44 -39.05 9.93
C THR A 140 -4.15 -39.36 10.70
N GLY A 141 -3.13 -38.49 10.60
CA GLY A 141 -1.87 -38.62 11.33
C GLY A 141 -2.04 -38.52 12.85
N GLY A 142 -2.88 -37.58 13.31
CA GLY A 142 -3.20 -37.43 14.74
C GLY A 142 -3.92 -38.64 15.32
N LEU A 143 -4.83 -39.26 14.55
CA LEU A 143 -5.59 -40.42 15.01
C LEU A 143 -4.70 -41.67 15.16
N VAL A 144 -3.81 -41.91 14.19
CA VAL A 144 -2.90 -43.06 14.17
C VAL A 144 -1.91 -43.00 15.34
N THR A 145 -1.32 -41.82 15.58
CA THR A 145 -0.35 -41.63 16.67
C THR A 145 -0.98 -41.82 18.05
N THR A 146 -2.20 -41.34 18.25
CA THR A 146 -2.95 -41.53 19.51
C THR A 146 -3.28 -43.00 19.76
N ALA A 147 -3.72 -43.74 18.74
CA ALA A 147 -4.03 -45.17 18.87
C ALA A 147 -2.79 -46.00 19.22
N LEU A 148 -1.65 -45.74 18.57
CA LEU A 148 -0.37 -46.38 18.87
C LEU A 148 0.08 -46.11 20.31
N GLY A 149 -0.01 -44.87 20.77
CA GLY A 149 0.31 -44.49 22.16
C GLY A 149 -0.56 -45.24 23.18
N ALA A 150 -1.86 -45.35 22.92
CA ALA A 150 -2.79 -46.06 23.79
C ALA A 150 -2.48 -47.56 23.89
N VAL A 151 -2.19 -48.22 22.76
CA VAL A 151 -1.85 -49.65 22.73
C VAL A 151 -0.55 -49.92 23.47
N LEU A 152 0.50 -49.12 23.24
CA LEU A 152 1.77 -49.26 23.93
C LEU A 152 1.63 -49.01 25.45
N GLY A 153 0.84 -48.00 25.83
CA GLY A 153 0.52 -47.73 27.24
C GLY A 153 -0.18 -48.92 27.91
N LEU A 154 -1.17 -49.52 27.25
CA LEU A 154 -1.87 -50.70 27.76
C LEU A 154 -0.96 -51.92 27.89
N ILE A 155 -0.04 -52.14 26.94
CA ILE A 155 0.94 -53.23 27.01
C ILE A 155 1.90 -53.00 28.18
N ALA A 156 2.37 -51.77 28.38
CA ALA A 156 3.27 -51.42 29.50
C ALA A 156 2.58 -51.64 30.87
N LEU A 157 1.31 -51.25 30.99
CA LEU A 157 0.50 -51.48 32.20
C LEU A 157 0.27 -52.98 32.46
N ARG A 158 -0.04 -53.77 31.41
CA ARG A 158 -0.20 -55.23 31.53
C ARG A 158 1.09 -55.93 31.95
N ARG A 159 2.25 -55.49 31.45
CA ARG A 159 3.56 -56.02 31.88
C ARG A 159 3.85 -55.69 33.33
N ARG A 160 3.61 -54.45 33.78
CA ARG A 160 3.76 -54.04 35.18
C ARG A 160 2.83 -54.81 36.13
N ALA A 161 1.58 -55.04 35.73
CA ALA A 161 0.65 -55.84 36.51
C ALA A 161 1.12 -57.30 36.66
N ARG A 162 1.62 -57.92 35.58
CA ARG A 162 2.19 -59.29 35.63
C ARG A 162 3.46 -59.37 36.49
N SER A 163 4.33 -58.36 36.42
CA SER A 163 5.52 -58.28 37.27
C SER A 163 5.19 -58.02 38.75
N ALA A 164 4.07 -57.33 39.05
CA ALA A 164 3.59 -57.13 40.41
C ALA A 164 2.96 -58.41 41.01
N THR A 165 2.28 -59.23 40.20
CA THR A 165 1.73 -60.53 40.63
C THR A 165 2.83 -61.58 40.87
N ALA A 166 3.92 -61.55 40.09
CA ALA A 166 5.06 -62.45 40.28
C ALA A 166 5.91 -62.16 41.55
N ARG A 167 5.64 -61.06 42.26
CA ARG A 167 6.30 -60.67 43.53
C ARG A 167 5.39 -60.85 44.75
N ARG A 168 4.46 -61.81 44.67
CA ARG A 168 3.50 -62.10 45.76
C ARG A 168 3.14 -63.58 45.85
N ILE A 169 4.08 -64.46 45.49
CA ILE A 169 4.05 -65.90 45.74
C ILE A 169 5.40 -66.27 46.36
#